data_AF-A0A9P9ISW2-F1
#
_entry.id   AF-A0A9P9ISW2-F1
#
_cell.length_a   1.000
_cell.length_b   1.000
_cell.length_c   1.000
_cell.angle_alpha   90.00
_cell.angle_beta   90.00
_cell.angle_gamma   90.00
#
_symmetry.space_group_name_H-M   'P 1'
#
loop_
_entity.id
_entity.type
_entity.pdbx_description
1 polymer ?
#
loop_
_entity_poly.entity_id
_entity_poly.type
_entity_poly.pdbx_seq_one_letter_code
_entity_poly.pdbx_strand_id
1 'polypeptide(L)'
;MQRCGAGRILLAAALCSLRIGRCSAGPRWPGQSRMPTSTTSIYARLGNLLTREIRRLATFHLSKSGWEYFSRHLGTEATAKLVLTRQDMPVEPSDTSGGGHVVVLTGCGPHSLTLLNSWGRNWGDEGKFCVEDHTILDSAGFPMCFYDVYWLEKDLKESERKAFDTKVDEAILSRAAHWPSIFEFEALCPLCGKSAPIANFAGSIRRAICPQCRGSFEPEPGHLMQALYMRAGLGDAS
;
A
#
# COMPACT_ATOMS: atom_id res chain seq x y z
N MET A 1 -10.88 -24.99 20.57
CA MET A 1 -11.51 -23.65 20.44
C MET A 1 -10.41 -22.61 20.31
N GLN A 2 -9.93 -22.35 19.09
CA GLN A 2 -9.00 -21.25 18.80
C GLN A 2 -9.82 -20.02 18.46
N ARG A 3 -9.68 -18.95 19.25
CA ARG A 3 -10.29 -17.65 18.98
C ARG A 3 -9.52 -17.00 17.84
N CYS A 4 -10.17 -16.85 16.68
CA CYS A 4 -9.70 -16.03 15.58
C CYS A 4 -9.58 -14.57 16.04
N GLY A 5 -8.37 -14.02 15.99
CA GLY A 5 -8.11 -12.59 16.18
C GLY A 5 -8.63 -11.78 15.00
N ALA A 6 -9.91 -11.43 15.05
CA ALA A 6 -10.52 -10.44 14.16
C ALA A 6 -10.02 -9.04 14.56
N GLY A 7 -8.87 -8.62 14.03
CA GLY A 7 -8.30 -7.29 14.35
C GLY A 7 -7.44 -6.63 13.27
N ARG A 8 -7.23 -7.26 12.10
CA ARG A 8 -6.26 -6.76 11.11
C ARG A 8 -6.83 -6.53 9.71
N ILE A 9 -8.14 -6.23 9.58
CA ILE A 9 -8.78 -6.03 8.26
C ILE A 9 -8.90 -4.54 7.85
N LEU A 10 -8.59 -3.57 8.73
CA LEU A 10 -8.95 -2.17 8.47
C LEU A 10 -7.88 -1.23 7.90
N LEU A 11 -6.65 -1.69 7.60
CA LEU A 11 -5.60 -0.76 7.13
C LEU A 11 -5.36 -0.72 5.61
N ALA A 12 -5.79 -1.73 4.86
CA ALA A 12 -5.64 -1.73 3.41
C ALA A 12 -6.65 -0.79 2.70
N ALA A 13 -7.86 -0.65 3.25
CA ALA A 13 -8.89 0.22 2.69
C ALA A 13 -8.61 1.71 2.97
N ALA A 14 -8.02 2.05 4.12
CA ALA A 14 -7.75 3.44 4.49
C ALA A 14 -6.63 4.10 3.66
N LEU A 15 -5.69 3.31 3.10
CA LEU A 15 -4.63 3.83 2.22
C LEU A 15 -5.12 4.09 0.79
N CYS A 16 -6.25 3.51 0.37
CA CYS A 16 -6.86 3.81 -0.94
C CYS A 16 -7.61 5.16 -0.96
N SER A 17 -8.06 5.66 0.19
CA SER A 17 -8.85 6.91 0.27
C SER A 17 -8.06 8.13 0.77
N LEU A 18 -6.80 7.97 1.17
CA LEU A 18 -5.93 9.08 1.59
C LEU A 18 -4.89 9.39 0.52
N ARG A 19 -5.28 10.31 -0.38
CA ARG A 19 -4.45 10.95 -1.43
C ARG A 19 -3.92 10.00 -2.51
N ILE A 20 -4.79 9.71 -3.48
CA ILE A 20 -4.38 9.69 -4.90
C ILE A 20 -4.00 11.13 -5.25
N GLY A 21 -2.80 11.53 -4.83
CA GLY A 21 -2.32 12.89 -4.89
C GLY A 21 -0.84 12.88 -5.15
N ARG A 22 -0.49 13.13 -6.42
CA ARG A 22 0.84 13.47 -6.92
C ARG A 22 1.93 12.40 -6.71
N CYS A 23 2.20 11.63 -7.76
CA CYS A 23 3.59 11.23 -8.06
C CYS A 23 4.36 12.45 -8.60
N SER A 24 4.44 13.53 -7.84
CA SER A 24 5.36 14.63 -8.11
C SER A 24 6.47 14.52 -7.08
N ALA A 25 7.70 14.27 -7.53
CA ALA A 25 9.00 14.39 -6.82
C ALA A 25 8.96 14.68 -5.30
N GLY A 26 8.25 13.84 -4.53
CA GLY A 26 8.22 13.85 -3.08
C GLY A 26 9.28 12.91 -2.51
N PRO A 27 9.63 13.04 -1.23
CA PRO A 27 10.76 12.32 -0.66
C PRO A 27 10.62 10.80 -0.82
N ARG A 28 11.72 10.21 -1.30
CA ARG A 28 11.90 8.82 -1.71
C ARG A 28 11.47 7.84 -0.61
N TRP A 29 10.61 6.86 -0.94
CA TRP A 29 10.29 5.75 -0.05
C TRP A 29 11.51 4.82 0.11
N PRO A 30 12.05 4.58 1.32
CA PRO A 30 13.03 3.53 1.53
C PRO A 30 12.29 2.20 1.57
N GLY A 31 12.32 1.48 0.45
CA GLY A 31 11.48 0.30 0.18
C GLY A 31 10.94 0.27 -1.25
N GLN A 32 10.96 1.42 -1.96
CA GLN A 32 10.94 1.42 -3.43
C GLN A 32 12.20 0.71 -3.90
N SER A 33 12.07 -0.57 -4.22
CA SER A 33 12.98 -1.16 -5.18
C SER A 33 12.71 -0.41 -6.48
N ARG A 34 13.57 0.53 -6.90
CA ARG A 34 13.63 0.81 -8.33
C ARG A 34 13.96 -0.54 -8.96
N MET A 35 13.04 -1.04 -9.77
CA MET A 35 13.36 -2.15 -10.63
C MET A 35 14.62 -1.75 -11.41
N PRO A 36 15.65 -2.61 -11.45
CA PRO A 36 16.85 -2.34 -12.22
C PRO A 36 16.47 -1.99 -13.65
N THR A 37 17.08 -0.96 -14.22
CA THR A 37 16.75 -0.42 -15.55
C THR A 37 17.10 -1.36 -16.70
N SER A 38 17.68 -2.54 -16.43
CA SER A 38 17.91 -3.56 -17.44
C SER A 38 16.77 -4.57 -17.44
N THR A 39 16.17 -4.75 -18.61
CA THR A 39 15.05 -5.66 -18.90
C THR A 39 15.30 -7.07 -18.34
N THR A 40 16.53 -7.58 -18.47
CA THR A 40 16.93 -8.92 -18.00
C THR A 40 16.79 -9.11 -16.47
N SER A 41 17.00 -8.07 -15.67
CA SER A 41 16.94 -8.16 -14.20
C SER A 41 15.52 -8.01 -13.65
N ILE A 42 14.64 -7.31 -14.38
CA ILE A 42 13.20 -7.19 -14.06
C ILE A 42 12.51 -8.54 -14.22
N TYR A 43 12.73 -9.23 -15.35
CA TYR A 43 12.12 -10.54 -15.62
C TYR A 43 12.64 -11.63 -14.68
N ALA A 44 13.92 -11.63 -14.34
CA ALA A 44 14.48 -12.58 -13.37
C ALA A 44 13.88 -12.40 -11.96
N ARG A 45 13.55 -11.16 -11.58
CA ARG A 45 12.95 -10.83 -10.28
C ARG A 45 11.43 -11.05 -10.27
N LEU A 46 10.72 -10.71 -11.34
CA LEU A 46 9.28 -10.96 -11.46
C LEU A 46 8.96 -12.45 -11.64
N GLY A 47 9.75 -13.17 -12.45
CA GLY A 47 9.58 -14.60 -12.74
C GLY A 47 9.81 -15.51 -11.53
N ASN A 48 10.86 -15.26 -10.74
CA ASN A 48 11.14 -16.04 -9.51
C ASN A 48 10.13 -15.78 -8.37
N LEU A 49 9.21 -14.84 -8.53
CA LEU A 49 8.33 -14.40 -7.44
C LEU A 49 6.84 -14.53 -7.75
N LEU A 50 6.44 -15.03 -8.92
CA LEU A 50 5.09 -15.56 -9.16
C LEU A 50 4.93 -16.99 -8.59
N THR A 51 6.02 -17.61 -8.17
CA THR A 51 6.06 -18.92 -7.49
C THR A 51 5.86 -18.83 -5.97
N ARG A 52 5.91 -17.62 -5.41
CA ARG A 52 5.50 -17.33 -4.02
C ARG A 52 4.11 -16.71 -4.10
N GLU A 53 3.22 -16.98 -3.13
CA GLU A 53 1.85 -16.45 -3.05
C GLU A 53 1.78 -14.90 -2.84
N ILE A 54 2.79 -14.16 -3.27
CA ILE A 54 2.87 -12.71 -3.18
C ILE A 54 2.10 -12.13 -4.36
N ARG A 55 0.98 -11.46 -4.08
CA ARG A 55 0.25 -10.70 -5.09
C ARG A 55 1.02 -9.42 -5.40
N ARG A 56 1.10 -9.07 -6.68
CA ARG A 56 1.69 -7.80 -7.12
C ARG A 56 0.64 -6.87 -7.66
N LEU A 57 0.58 -5.68 -7.11
CA LEU A 57 -0.15 -4.58 -7.74
C LEU A 57 0.79 -3.87 -8.71
N ALA A 58 0.21 -3.44 -9.82
CA ALA A 58 0.85 -2.49 -10.70
C ALA A 58 -0.01 -1.23 -10.79
N THR A 59 0.66 -0.08 -10.81
CA THR A 59 0.01 1.20 -11.01
C THR A 59 0.59 1.86 -12.23
N PHE A 60 -0.26 2.45 -13.06
CA PHE A 60 0.16 3.23 -14.21
C PHE A 60 -0.70 4.50 -14.31
N HIS A 61 -0.22 5.47 -15.06
CA HIS A 61 -0.92 6.71 -15.32
C HIS A 61 -0.87 6.97 -16.81
N LEU A 62 -2.01 7.28 -17.41
CA LEU A 62 -2.08 7.67 -18.81
C LEU A 62 -2.62 9.08 -18.92
N SER A 63 -2.16 9.78 -19.97
CA SER A 63 -2.80 11.03 -20.39
C SER A 63 -4.22 10.76 -20.89
N LYS A 64 -5.00 11.81 -21.14
CA LYS A 64 -6.32 11.67 -21.76
C LYS A 64 -6.25 10.92 -23.10
N SER A 65 -5.33 11.29 -23.99
CA SER A 65 -5.10 10.60 -25.26
C SER A 65 -4.58 9.17 -25.04
N GLY A 66 -3.69 8.95 -24.07
CA GLY A 66 -3.23 7.62 -23.70
C GLY A 66 -4.38 6.70 -23.28
N TRP A 67 -5.34 7.20 -22.50
CA TRP A 67 -6.56 6.48 -22.17
C TRP A 67 -7.44 6.20 -23.39
N GLU A 68 -7.51 7.12 -24.36
CA GLU A 68 -8.24 6.91 -25.61
C GLU A 68 -7.61 5.80 -26.47
N TYR A 69 -6.28 5.76 -26.62
CA TYR A 69 -5.57 4.68 -27.31
C TYR A 69 -5.75 3.34 -26.61
N PHE A 70 -5.54 3.33 -25.29
CA PHE A 70 -5.71 2.14 -24.45
C PHE A 70 -7.13 1.56 -24.57
N SER A 71 -8.14 2.43 -24.45
CA SER A 71 -9.54 2.01 -24.55
C SER A 71 -9.92 1.56 -25.95
N ARG A 72 -9.35 2.18 -26.99
CA ARG A 72 -9.59 1.77 -28.38
C ARG A 72 -9.00 0.39 -28.67
N HIS A 73 -7.77 0.12 -28.22
CA HIS A 73 -7.13 -1.17 -28.42
C HIS A 73 -7.82 -2.27 -27.61
N LEU A 74 -8.23 -2.02 -26.37
CA LEU A 74 -8.84 -3.06 -25.52
C LEU A 74 -10.37 -3.13 -25.63
N GLY A 75 -10.98 -2.22 -26.38
CA GLY A 75 -12.42 -2.13 -26.58
C GLY A 75 -12.97 -2.98 -27.73
N THR A 76 -12.12 -3.63 -28.53
CA THR A 76 -12.56 -4.51 -29.63
C THR A 76 -12.16 -5.96 -29.37
N GLU A 77 -13.04 -6.92 -29.69
CA GLU A 77 -12.76 -8.35 -29.48
C GLU A 77 -11.52 -8.83 -30.25
N ALA A 78 -11.24 -8.23 -31.41
CA ALA A 78 -10.11 -8.61 -32.26
C ALA A 78 -8.76 -8.28 -31.62
N THR A 79 -8.68 -7.20 -30.84
CA THR A 79 -7.43 -6.67 -30.27
C THR A 79 -7.33 -6.86 -28.76
N ALA A 80 -8.45 -7.09 -28.05
CA ALA A 80 -8.50 -7.27 -26.60
C ALA A 80 -7.59 -8.40 -26.06
N LYS A 81 -7.30 -9.42 -26.89
CA LYS A 81 -6.45 -10.56 -26.55
C LYS A 81 -5.00 -10.40 -27.00
N LEU A 82 -4.69 -9.33 -27.73
CA LEU A 82 -3.34 -9.08 -28.21
C LEU A 82 -2.49 -8.43 -27.11
N VAL A 83 -1.18 -8.55 -27.28
CA VAL A 83 -0.22 -7.85 -26.42
C VAL A 83 -0.17 -6.40 -26.89
N LEU A 84 -0.48 -5.47 -26.00
CA LEU A 84 -0.37 -4.03 -26.24
C LEU A 84 1.11 -3.66 -26.36
N THR A 85 1.48 -3.05 -27.49
CA THR A 85 2.86 -2.69 -27.81
C THR A 85 3.07 -1.17 -27.83
N ARG A 86 4.31 -0.73 -28.04
CA ARG A 86 4.63 0.70 -28.19
C ARG A 86 3.94 1.34 -29.40
N GLN A 87 3.64 0.56 -30.44
CA GLN A 87 2.94 1.06 -31.63
C GLN A 87 1.47 1.37 -31.33
N ASP A 88 0.86 0.60 -30.42
CA ASP A 88 -0.51 0.80 -29.98
C ASP A 88 -0.64 1.96 -28.97
N MET A 89 0.45 2.23 -28.23
CA MET A 89 0.57 3.28 -27.21
C MET A 89 1.63 4.31 -27.62
N PRO A 90 1.34 5.21 -28.58
CA PRO A 90 2.29 6.24 -28.99
C PRO A 90 2.76 7.10 -27.81
N VAL A 91 4.02 7.52 -27.83
CA VAL A 91 4.59 8.40 -26.79
C VAL A 91 3.96 9.77 -26.94
N GLU A 92 3.17 10.17 -25.95
CA GLU A 92 2.59 11.49 -25.94
C GLU A 92 3.60 12.52 -25.41
N PRO A 93 3.58 13.78 -25.90
CA PRO A 93 4.28 14.89 -25.27
C PRO A 93 3.84 15.03 -23.80
N SER A 94 4.51 15.89 -23.01
CA SER A 94 4.37 16.01 -21.55
C SER A 94 3.00 16.50 -21.05
N ASP A 95 1.93 15.89 -21.51
CA ASP A 95 0.56 16.07 -21.08
C ASP A 95 0.36 15.29 -19.79
N THR A 96 0.05 16.04 -18.75
CA THR A 96 -0.27 15.52 -17.42
C THR A 96 -1.77 15.45 -17.19
N SER A 97 -2.59 15.85 -18.18
CA SER A 97 -4.03 15.70 -18.15
C SER A 97 -4.36 14.22 -18.27
N GLY A 98 -5.02 13.63 -17.27
CA GLY A 98 -5.21 12.18 -17.27
C GLY A 98 -5.58 11.60 -15.91
N GLY A 99 -5.33 10.31 -15.76
CA GLY A 99 -5.68 9.56 -14.56
C GLY A 99 -4.79 8.34 -14.34
N GLY A 100 -4.62 8.00 -13.07
CA GLY A 100 -3.95 6.77 -12.64
C GLY A 100 -4.91 5.61 -12.47
N HIS A 101 -4.41 4.39 -12.64
CA HIS A 101 -5.17 3.16 -12.41
C HIS A 101 -4.31 2.08 -11.74
N VAL A 102 -4.97 1.15 -11.06
CA VAL A 102 -4.34 0.05 -10.32
C VAL A 102 -4.87 -1.28 -10.84
N VAL A 103 -3.95 -2.21 -11.13
CA VAL A 103 -4.23 -3.54 -11.67
C VAL A 103 -3.39 -4.59 -10.95
N VAL A 104 -3.71 -5.87 -11.09
CA VAL A 104 -2.95 -6.97 -10.49
C VAL A 104 -2.07 -7.63 -11.55
N LEU A 105 -0.77 -7.75 -11.30
CA LEU A 105 0.11 -8.55 -12.16
C LEU A 105 -0.13 -10.03 -11.89
N THR A 106 -0.58 -10.76 -12.92
CA THR A 106 -0.96 -12.18 -12.84
C THR A 106 -0.08 -13.10 -13.68
N GLY A 107 0.67 -12.54 -14.64
CA GLY A 107 1.61 -13.28 -15.48
C GLY A 107 2.79 -12.40 -15.87
N CYS A 108 3.97 -13.00 -15.97
CA CYS A 108 5.19 -12.32 -16.40
C CYS A 108 6.01 -13.29 -17.26
N GLY A 109 6.04 -13.03 -18.56
CA GLY A 109 6.86 -13.72 -19.55
C GLY A 109 7.91 -12.79 -20.14
N PRO A 110 8.86 -13.33 -20.93
CA PRO A 110 9.96 -12.56 -21.53
C PRO A 110 9.53 -11.38 -22.41
N HIS A 111 8.31 -11.43 -22.96
CA HIS A 111 7.75 -10.45 -23.90
C HIS A 111 6.30 -10.08 -23.57
N SER A 112 5.86 -10.35 -22.34
CA SER A 112 4.52 -9.94 -21.92
C SER A 112 4.35 -9.88 -20.40
N LEU A 113 3.60 -8.88 -19.95
CA LEU A 113 3.05 -8.78 -18.61
C LEU A 113 1.53 -8.91 -18.68
N THR A 114 0.96 -9.90 -18.00
CA THR A 114 -0.50 -10.10 -17.95
C THR A 114 -1.06 -9.42 -16.70
N LEU A 115 -1.98 -8.48 -16.92
CA LEU A 115 -2.55 -7.61 -15.91
C LEU A 115 -4.05 -7.87 -15.78
N LEU A 116 -4.51 -8.18 -14.57
CA LEU A 116 -5.92 -8.35 -14.24
C LEU A 116 -6.51 -7.02 -13.80
N ASN A 117 -7.58 -6.62 -14.45
CA ASN A 117 -8.32 -5.39 -14.20
C ASN A 117 -9.55 -5.64 -13.31
N SER A 118 -10.14 -4.57 -12.79
CA SER A 118 -11.31 -4.58 -11.90
C SER A 118 -12.63 -4.25 -12.62
N TRP A 119 -12.64 -4.15 -13.95
CA TRP A 119 -13.82 -3.79 -14.75
C TRP A 119 -14.71 -4.97 -15.14
N GLY A 120 -14.53 -6.11 -14.47
CA GLY A 120 -15.32 -7.32 -14.66
C GLY A 120 -14.80 -8.23 -15.77
N ARG A 121 -15.34 -9.46 -15.81
CA ARG A 121 -14.88 -10.51 -16.72
C ARG A 121 -15.19 -10.24 -18.19
N ASN A 122 -16.19 -9.40 -18.48
CA ASN A 122 -16.62 -9.11 -19.85
C ASN A 122 -15.77 -8.02 -20.53
N TRP A 123 -14.72 -7.54 -19.86
CA TRP A 123 -13.84 -6.50 -20.39
C TRP A 123 -12.49 -7.11 -20.79
N GLY A 124 -11.91 -6.69 -21.92
CA GLY A 124 -10.62 -7.19 -22.39
C GLY A 124 -10.65 -8.70 -22.66
N ASP A 125 -9.57 -9.39 -22.27
CA ASP A 125 -9.48 -10.86 -22.28
C ASP A 125 -9.88 -11.43 -20.92
N GLU A 126 -11.18 -11.69 -20.73
CA GLU A 126 -11.74 -12.22 -19.49
C GLU A 126 -11.39 -11.38 -18.23
N GLY A 127 -11.41 -10.06 -18.37
CA GLY A 127 -11.04 -9.09 -17.32
C GLY A 127 -9.54 -8.76 -17.28
N LYS A 128 -8.75 -9.29 -18.21
CA LYS A 128 -7.29 -9.10 -18.28
C LYS A 128 -6.87 -8.38 -19.55
N PHE A 129 -5.63 -7.92 -19.57
CA PHE A 129 -4.94 -7.46 -20.76
C PHE A 129 -3.44 -7.75 -20.63
N CYS A 130 -2.74 -7.76 -21.77
CA CYS A 130 -1.30 -7.97 -21.81
C CYS A 130 -0.59 -6.74 -22.36
N VAL A 131 0.58 -6.41 -21.81
CA VAL A 131 1.48 -5.38 -22.34
C VAL A 131 2.84 -6.01 -22.63
N GLU A 132 3.56 -5.54 -23.64
CA GLU A 132 4.86 -6.07 -24.04
C GLU A 132 5.88 -6.00 -22.89
N ASP A 133 5.96 -4.83 -22.25
CA ASP A 133 6.73 -4.61 -21.03
C ASP A 133 6.17 -3.43 -20.21
N HIS A 134 6.80 -3.13 -19.08
CA HIS A 134 6.37 -2.07 -18.16
C HIS A 134 6.38 -0.66 -18.76
N THR A 135 7.21 -0.40 -19.78
CA THR A 135 7.37 0.93 -20.39
C THR A 135 6.23 1.30 -21.33
N ILE A 136 5.40 0.33 -21.72
CA ILE A 136 4.23 0.54 -22.57
C ILE A 136 3.22 1.50 -21.93
N LEU A 137 3.09 1.43 -20.60
CA LEU A 137 2.16 2.26 -19.82
C LEU A 137 2.88 3.39 -19.05
N ASP A 138 4.15 3.66 -19.36
CA ASP A 138 4.86 4.80 -18.80
C ASP A 138 4.33 6.09 -19.42
N SER A 139 4.09 7.08 -18.56
CA SER A 139 3.77 8.45 -18.96
C SER A 139 4.83 9.43 -18.45
N ALA A 140 4.93 10.60 -19.07
CA ALA A 140 5.93 11.61 -18.74
C ALA A 140 5.85 12.02 -17.26
N GLY A 141 6.85 11.62 -16.47
CA GLY A 141 6.90 11.87 -15.02
C GLY A 141 6.14 10.86 -14.16
N PHE A 142 5.46 9.88 -14.76
CA PHE A 142 4.67 8.86 -14.09
C PHE A 142 5.00 7.46 -14.64
N PRO A 143 6.12 6.86 -14.21
CA PRO A 143 6.46 5.51 -14.62
C PRO A 143 5.52 4.49 -13.97
N MET A 144 5.29 3.38 -14.66
CA MET A 144 4.60 2.22 -14.12
C MET A 144 5.38 1.71 -12.90
N CYS A 145 4.65 1.44 -11.82
CA CYS A 145 5.23 1.01 -10.55
C CYS A 145 4.62 -0.31 -10.10
N PHE A 146 5.46 -1.17 -9.51
CA PHE A 146 5.04 -2.47 -8.98
C PHE A 146 5.18 -2.48 -7.46
N TYR A 147 4.20 -3.07 -6.80
CA TYR A 147 4.13 -3.18 -5.35
C TYR A 147 3.91 -4.64 -4.97
N ASP A 148 4.81 -5.17 -4.16
CA ASP A 148 4.61 -6.46 -3.51
C ASP A 148 3.59 -6.27 -2.38
N VAL A 149 2.51 -7.07 -2.40
CA VAL A 149 1.48 -7.06 -1.36
C VAL A 149 1.63 -8.32 -0.52
N TYR A 150 1.82 -8.12 0.78
CA TYR A 150 1.96 -9.17 1.77
C TYR A 150 0.70 -9.22 2.63
N TRP A 151 0.17 -10.42 2.85
CA TRP A 151 -1.00 -10.61 3.71
C TRP A 151 -0.63 -10.63 5.19
N LEU A 152 0.50 -11.26 5.52
CA LEU A 152 0.96 -11.38 6.90
C LEU A 152 2.27 -10.63 7.08
N GLU A 153 2.40 -9.97 8.23
CA GLU A 153 3.64 -9.28 8.61
C GLU A 153 4.84 -10.23 8.64
N LYS A 154 4.66 -11.52 8.97
CA LYS A 154 5.75 -12.51 8.97
C LYS A 154 6.36 -12.74 7.58
N ASP A 155 5.62 -12.41 6.52
CA ASP A 155 6.06 -12.57 5.13
C ASP A 155 6.95 -11.40 4.69
N LEU A 156 6.98 -10.31 5.46
CA LEU A 156 7.89 -9.19 5.25
C LEU A 156 9.33 -9.56 5.61
N LYS A 157 10.27 -9.11 4.79
CA LYS A 157 11.69 -9.09 5.16
C LYS A 157 11.90 -8.20 6.37
N GLU A 158 12.97 -8.47 7.12
CA GLU A 158 13.34 -7.66 8.28
C GLU A 158 13.54 -6.19 7.92
N SER A 159 14.15 -5.91 6.76
CA SER A 159 14.33 -4.54 6.26
C SER A 159 13.00 -3.84 5.94
N GLU A 160 12.04 -4.56 5.35
CA GLU A 160 10.71 -4.05 5.02
C GLU A 160 9.91 -3.75 6.30
N ARG A 161 9.98 -4.66 7.29
CA ARG A 161 9.38 -4.47 8.62
C ARG A 161 9.94 -3.23 9.32
N LYS A 162 11.27 -3.09 9.34
CA LYS A 162 11.94 -1.93 9.95
C LYS A 162 11.56 -0.61 9.28
N ALA A 163 11.47 -0.60 7.95
CA ALA A 163 11.04 0.57 7.19
C ALA A 163 9.59 0.94 7.50
N PHE A 164 8.69 -0.05 7.56
CA PHE A 164 7.31 0.13 7.98
C PHE A 164 7.24 0.72 9.40
N ASP A 165 7.97 0.14 10.35
CA ASP A 165 7.97 0.60 11.74
C ASP A 165 8.43 2.05 11.86
N THR A 166 9.51 2.41 11.17
CA THR A 166 10.03 3.79 11.14
C THR A 166 8.98 4.77 10.61
N LYS A 167 8.25 4.40 9.56
CA LYS A 167 7.20 5.25 8.97
C LYS A 167 5.99 5.41 9.87
N VAL A 168 5.61 4.36 10.58
CA VAL A 168 4.55 4.42 11.59
C VAL A 168 4.97 5.40 12.70
N ASP A 169 6.21 5.29 13.18
CA ASP A 169 6.74 6.18 14.23
C ASP A 169 6.76 7.65 13.75
N GLU A 170 7.26 7.93 12.55
CA GLU A 170 7.23 9.26 11.93
C GLU A 170 5.80 9.82 11.82
N ALA A 171 4.84 9.00 11.38
CA ALA A 171 3.45 9.40 11.22
C ALA A 171 2.79 9.70 12.57
N ILE A 172 3.08 8.91 13.60
CA ILE A 172 2.59 9.13 14.95
C ILE A 172 3.16 10.43 15.51
N LEU A 173 4.47 10.64 15.40
CA LEU A 173 5.13 11.89 15.85
C LEU A 173 4.56 13.11 15.13
N SER A 174 4.36 13.02 13.82
CA SER A 174 3.75 14.08 13.02
C SER A 174 2.32 14.40 13.48
N ARG A 175 1.49 13.39 13.75
CA ARG A 175 0.13 13.58 14.26
C ARG A 175 0.11 14.12 15.68
N ALA A 176 0.98 13.62 16.54
CA ALA A 176 1.11 14.05 17.92
C ALA A 176 1.51 15.53 18.03
N ALA A 177 2.34 16.03 17.11
CA ALA A 177 2.67 17.46 17.03
C ALA A 177 1.44 18.35 16.76
N HIS A 178 0.42 17.84 16.06
CA HIS A 178 -0.82 18.57 15.83
C HIS A 178 -1.81 18.46 17.01
N TRP A 179 -1.69 17.42 17.83
CA TRP A 179 -2.62 17.10 18.91
C TRP A 179 -1.87 16.72 20.20
N PRO A 180 -1.12 17.65 20.82
CA PRO A 180 -0.26 17.33 21.97
C PRO A 180 -1.05 16.82 23.18
N SER A 181 -2.33 17.21 23.31
CA SER A 181 -3.23 16.73 24.37
C SER A 181 -3.47 15.21 24.33
N ILE A 182 -3.07 14.50 23.27
CA ILE A 182 -3.13 13.04 23.26
C ILE A 182 -2.24 12.40 24.32
N PHE A 183 -1.16 13.07 24.73
CA PHE A 183 -0.24 12.53 25.74
C PHE A 183 -0.71 12.79 27.17
N GLU A 184 -1.68 13.68 27.36
CA GLU A 184 -2.26 14.00 28.66
C GLU A 184 -3.29 12.94 29.10
N PHE A 185 -3.77 12.10 28.18
CA PHE A 185 -4.72 11.05 28.50
C PHE A 185 -4.13 9.99 29.44
N GLU A 186 -4.95 9.49 30.35
CA GLU A 186 -4.57 8.36 31.19
C GLU A 186 -4.70 7.03 30.45
N ALA A 187 -3.69 6.18 30.62
CA ALA A 187 -3.69 4.80 30.17
C ALA A 187 -3.49 3.86 31.37
N LEU A 188 -4.25 2.77 31.38
CA LEU A 188 -4.11 1.71 32.38
C LEU A 188 -2.96 0.77 31.99
N CYS A 189 -2.08 0.48 32.93
CA CYS A 189 -1.05 -0.53 32.74
C CYS A 189 -1.69 -1.93 32.84
N PRO A 190 -1.57 -2.79 31.81
CA PRO A 190 -2.15 -4.14 31.84
C PRO A 190 -1.46 -5.08 32.85
N LEU A 191 -0.24 -4.73 33.28
CA LEU A 191 0.54 -5.56 34.21
C LEU A 191 0.23 -5.27 35.68
N CYS A 192 -0.06 -4.01 36.03
CA CYS A 192 -0.28 -3.63 37.43
C CYS A 192 -1.60 -2.91 37.70
N GLY A 193 -2.42 -2.66 36.66
CA GLY A 193 -3.74 -2.03 36.76
C GLY A 193 -3.73 -0.54 37.11
N LYS A 194 -2.56 0.08 37.30
CA LYS A 194 -2.45 1.50 37.64
C LYS A 194 -2.61 2.38 36.40
N SER A 195 -3.33 3.50 36.54
CA SER A 195 -3.40 4.54 35.52
C SER A 195 -2.21 5.49 35.62
N ALA A 196 -1.78 6.01 34.47
CA ALA A 196 -0.86 7.14 34.39
C ALA A 196 -1.09 7.86 33.05
N PRO A 197 -0.75 9.16 32.95
CA PRO A 197 -0.71 9.85 31.66
C PRO A 197 0.16 9.11 30.64
N ILE A 198 -0.26 9.05 29.38
CA ILE A 198 0.49 8.41 28.29
C ILE A 198 1.90 9.03 28.18
N ALA A 199 2.03 10.34 28.41
CA ALA A 199 3.32 11.05 28.46
C ALA A 199 4.34 10.42 29.43
N ASN A 200 3.87 9.77 30.48
CA ASN A 200 4.73 9.20 31.52
C ASN A 200 5.17 7.76 31.22
N PHE A 201 4.60 7.12 30.20
CA PHE A 201 5.09 5.83 29.74
C PHE A 201 6.36 6.03 28.91
N ALA A 202 7.40 5.27 29.21
CA ALA A 202 8.62 5.25 28.40
C ALA A 202 8.51 4.17 27.30
N GLY A 203 9.43 4.20 26.33
CA GLY A 203 9.48 3.22 25.24
C GLY A 203 8.81 3.73 23.97
N SER A 204 8.10 2.84 23.25
CA SER A 204 7.42 3.15 21.99
C SER A 204 5.99 2.63 21.98
N ILE A 205 5.24 3.01 20.95
CA ILE A 205 3.88 2.52 20.70
C ILE A 205 3.78 1.00 20.48
N ARG A 206 4.91 0.33 20.28
CA ARG A 206 5.00 -1.14 20.13
C ARG A 206 5.41 -1.82 21.43
N ARG A 207 6.12 -1.09 22.29
CA ARG A 207 6.61 -1.61 23.56
C ARG A 207 6.72 -0.46 24.56
N ALA A 208 5.74 -0.37 25.43
CA ALA A 208 5.67 0.63 26.48
C ALA A 208 6.30 0.09 27.77
N ILE A 209 6.78 1.00 28.61
CA ILE A 209 7.31 0.74 29.94
C ILE A 209 6.48 1.55 30.92
N CYS A 210 5.85 0.86 31.87
CA CYS A 210 5.01 1.49 32.88
C CYS A 210 5.87 2.32 33.86
N PRO A 211 5.51 3.58 34.15
CA PRO A 211 6.24 4.39 35.13
C PRO A 211 6.14 3.84 36.56
N GLN A 212 5.08 3.08 36.85
CA GLN A 212 4.76 2.61 38.20
C GLN A 212 5.43 1.26 38.52
N CYS A 213 5.20 0.23 37.70
CA CYS A 213 5.76 -1.10 37.95
C CYS A 213 7.06 -1.38 37.17
N ARG A 214 7.48 -0.46 36.28
CA ARG A 214 8.62 -0.62 35.37
C ARG A 214 8.53 -1.84 34.43
N GLY A 215 7.38 -2.51 34.40
CA GLY A 215 7.10 -3.63 33.51
C GLY A 215 6.97 -3.15 32.06
N SER A 216 7.55 -3.92 31.15
CA SER A 216 7.43 -3.71 29.71
C SER A 216 6.29 -4.55 29.13
N PHE A 217 5.47 -3.96 28.28
CA PHE A 217 4.34 -4.63 27.63
C PHE A 217 4.11 -4.09 26.21
N GLU A 218 3.43 -4.88 25.39
CA GLU A 218 3.00 -4.47 24.04
C GLU A 218 1.63 -3.78 24.15
N PRO A 219 1.50 -2.50 23.75
CA PRO A 219 0.24 -1.79 23.83
C PRO A 219 -0.78 -2.38 22.85
N GLU A 220 -1.90 -2.90 23.35
CA GLU A 220 -3.03 -3.25 22.49
C GLU A 220 -3.69 -1.98 21.90
N PRO A 221 -4.04 -1.96 20.60
CA PRO A 221 -4.75 -0.84 19.99
C PRO A 221 -6.03 -0.45 20.74
N GLY A 222 -6.68 -1.42 21.39
CA GLY A 222 -7.86 -1.22 22.21
C GLY A 222 -7.64 -0.28 23.40
N HIS A 223 -6.44 -0.25 24.00
CA HIS A 223 -6.16 0.65 25.13
C HIS A 223 -6.07 2.11 24.69
N LEU A 224 -5.53 2.37 23.49
CA LEU A 224 -5.50 3.72 22.91
C LEU A 224 -6.90 4.17 22.48
N MET A 225 -7.68 3.26 21.92
CA MET A 225 -9.07 3.53 21.52
C MET A 225 -9.98 3.75 22.74
N GLN A 226 -9.83 3.02 23.84
CA GLN A 226 -10.58 3.25 25.08
C GLN A 226 -10.35 4.66 25.63
N ALA A 227 -9.10 5.13 25.63
CA ALA A 227 -8.78 6.51 26.03
C ALA A 227 -9.46 7.55 25.13
N LEU A 228 -9.57 7.28 23.82
CA LEU A 228 -10.27 8.15 22.86
C LEU A 228 -11.81 8.08 22.97
N TYR A 229 -12.38 6.89 23.19
CA TYR A 229 -13.83 6.66 23.29
C TYR A 229 -14.46 7.23 24.57
N MET A 230 -13.75 7.16 25.71
CA MET A 230 -14.21 7.78 26.97
C MET A 230 -14.43 9.30 26.81
N ARG A 231 -13.70 9.97 25.91
CA ARG A 231 -13.87 11.40 25.62
C ARG A 231 -15.02 11.70 24.67
N ALA A 232 -15.38 10.79 23.78
CA ALA A 232 -16.50 10.98 22.87
C ALA A 232 -17.87 10.90 23.58
N GLY A 233 -17.90 10.56 24.88
CA GLY A 233 -19.13 10.38 25.64
C GLY A 233 -19.91 9.12 25.23
N LEU A 234 -19.26 8.18 24.53
CA LEU A 234 -19.88 6.97 23.98
C LEU A 234 -19.71 5.73 24.87
N GLY A 235 -19.26 5.92 26.12
CA GLY A 235 -19.02 4.82 27.08
C GLY A 235 -20.12 4.60 28.10
N ASP A 236 -21.03 5.55 28.29
CA ASP A 236 -22.14 5.42 29.25
C ASP A 236 -23.45 5.14 28.51
N ALA A 237 -23.63 3.87 28.17
CA ALA A 237 -24.96 3.28 27.96
C ALA A 237 -24.92 1.82 28.44
N SER A 238 -25.29 1.65 29.72
CA SER A 238 -25.76 0.43 30.42
C SER A 238 -24.85 -0.79 30.51
#